data_AF-A0A7S2E909-F1
#
_entry.id   AF-A0A7S2E909-F1
#
_cell.length_a   1.000
_cell.length_b   1.000
_cell.length_c   1.000
_cell.angle_alpha   90.00
_cell.angle_beta   90.00
_cell.angle_gamma   90.00
#
_symmetry.space_group_name_H-M   'P 1'
#
loop_
_entity.id
_entity.type
_entity.pdbx_description
1 polymer ?
#
loop_
_entity_poly.entity_id
_entity_poly.type
_entity_poly.pdbx_seq_one_letter_code
_entity_poly.pdbx_strand_id
1 'polypeptide(L)'
;AGGGKGGAGDDSGGGKADAVLQLSNGCACCSLAEELLASINELILISDLRPEDEKFDHIVVEMSGISEPRAVRSNFQDATYYGMPLMERVRLDTMTTVVDCTTFLKHLHSGGGVCVEETPELFYGSEEERAEAE
;
A
#
# COMPACT_ATOMS: atom_id res chain seq x y z
N ALA A 1 47.12 -31.88 -17.16
CA ALA A 1 46.88 -30.87 -18.22
C ALA A 1 45.39 -30.84 -18.47
N GLY A 2 44.63 -29.76 -18.33
CA GLY A 2 44.99 -28.35 -18.23
C GLY A 2 44.16 -27.56 -19.25
N GLY A 3 43.33 -26.62 -18.74
CA GLY A 3 42.69 -25.51 -19.47
C GLY A 3 41.60 -25.89 -20.50
N GLY A 4 40.49 -25.18 -20.65
CA GLY A 4 40.10 -23.84 -20.20
C GLY A 4 39.75 -22.95 -21.40
N LYS A 5 38.55 -22.34 -21.36
CA LYS A 5 38.03 -21.10 -21.99
C LYS A 5 36.58 -21.34 -22.44
N GLY A 6 35.56 -20.58 -22.04
CA GLY A 6 35.52 -19.22 -21.50
C GLY A 6 34.85 -18.28 -22.52
N GLY A 7 33.82 -17.54 -22.09
CA GLY A 7 33.11 -16.50 -22.84
C GLY A 7 31.59 -16.60 -22.63
N ALA A 8 31.02 -16.13 -21.52
CA ALA A 8 30.76 -14.73 -21.15
C ALA A 8 29.71 -14.06 -22.08
N GLY A 9 28.47 -14.08 -21.62
CA GLY A 9 27.42 -13.14 -21.99
C GLY A 9 26.84 -12.58 -20.69
N ASP A 10 27.35 -11.41 -20.32
CA ASP A 10 26.89 -10.57 -19.22
C ASP A 10 25.55 -9.94 -19.63
N ASP A 11 24.47 -10.24 -18.92
CA ASP A 11 23.23 -9.49 -18.99
C ASP A 11 22.95 -8.88 -17.61
N SER A 12 23.80 -7.91 -17.27
CA SER A 12 23.58 -6.97 -16.17
C SER A 12 22.43 -6.04 -16.52
N GLY A 13 21.20 -6.52 -16.32
CA GLY A 13 19.96 -5.72 -16.33
C GLY A 13 19.50 -5.42 -14.90
N GLY A 14 20.23 -4.56 -14.19
CA GLY A 14 19.88 -4.09 -12.85
C GLY A 14 18.64 -3.20 -12.86
N GLY A 15 17.45 -3.80 -12.86
CA GLY A 15 16.21 -3.15 -12.48
C GLY A 15 15.96 -3.41 -10.99
N LYS A 16 15.88 -2.35 -10.17
CA LYS A 16 15.36 -2.43 -8.80
C LYS A 16 13.96 -3.06 -8.86
N ALA A 17 13.88 -4.35 -8.54
CA ALA A 17 12.61 -5.03 -8.42
C ALA A 17 11.95 -4.52 -7.14
N ASP A 18 10.99 -3.62 -7.30
CA ASP A 18 10.09 -3.20 -6.23
C ASP A 18 9.45 -4.46 -5.66
N ALA A 19 9.70 -4.74 -4.38
CA ALA A 19 9.27 -5.99 -3.77
C ALA A 19 7.82 -5.85 -3.34
N VAL A 20 6.92 -6.07 -4.29
CA VAL A 20 5.49 -6.04 -4.06
C VAL A 20 5.09 -7.31 -3.31
N LEU A 21 4.69 -7.18 -2.05
CA LEU A 21 4.16 -8.27 -1.24
C LEU A 21 2.64 -8.18 -1.25
N GLN A 22 2.01 -9.08 -2.01
CA GLN A 22 0.58 -9.16 -2.11
C GLN A 22 0.02 -10.00 -0.95
N LEU A 23 -0.76 -9.37 -0.06
CA LEU A 23 -1.42 -10.07 1.04
C LEU A 23 -2.36 -11.14 0.48
N SER A 24 -2.39 -12.33 1.09
CA SER A 24 -3.17 -13.50 0.66
C SER A 24 -4.69 -13.24 0.60
N ASN A 25 -5.17 -12.14 1.17
CA ASN A 25 -6.57 -11.74 1.20
C ASN A 25 -6.89 -10.55 0.28
N GLY A 26 -5.93 -10.06 -0.52
CA GLY A 26 -6.15 -9.03 -1.55
C GLY A 26 -6.69 -7.69 -1.07
N CYS A 27 -6.69 -7.42 0.24
CA CYS A 27 -7.25 -6.22 0.82
C CYS A 27 -6.53 -5.91 2.14
N ALA A 28 -6.08 -4.67 2.34
CA ALA A 28 -5.94 -4.10 3.68
C ALA A 28 -7.36 -3.78 4.20
N CYS A 29 -8.19 -4.82 4.33
CA CYS A 29 -9.59 -4.66 4.71
C CYS A 29 -9.63 -4.29 6.18
N CYS A 30 -10.16 -3.11 6.47
CA CYS A 30 -10.29 -2.57 7.81
C CYS A 30 -11.42 -3.25 8.62
N SER A 31 -11.48 -4.58 8.63
CA SER A 31 -12.34 -5.30 9.57
C SER A 31 -11.81 -5.21 11.00
N LEU A 32 -10.50 -5.07 11.20
CA LEU A 32 -9.91 -4.90 12.52
C LEU A 32 -8.63 -4.06 12.43
N ALA A 33 -8.56 -2.97 13.19
CA ALA A 33 -7.35 -2.15 13.42
C ALA A 33 -6.06 -2.97 13.61
N GLU A 34 -6.22 -4.12 14.27
CA GLU A 34 -5.16 -5.06 14.61
C GLU A 34 -4.58 -5.77 13.38
N GLU A 35 -5.38 -6.02 12.34
CA GLU A 35 -4.92 -6.71 11.13
C GLU A 35 -3.91 -5.84 10.35
N LEU A 36 -4.14 -4.53 10.26
CA LEU A 36 -3.21 -3.62 9.60
C LEU A 36 -1.84 -3.58 10.32
N LEU A 37 -1.83 -3.42 11.64
CA LEU A 37 -0.59 -3.37 12.40
C LEU A 37 0.15 -4.72 12.37
N ALA A 38 -0.59 -5.84 12.34
CA ALA A 38 -0.01 -7.17 12.16
C ALA A 38 0.66 -7.32 10.78
N SER A 39 -0.02 -6.91 9.69
CA SER A 39 0.57 -6.95 8.34
C SER A 39 1.81 -6.06 8.22
N ILE A 40 1.79 -4.87 8.84
CA ILE A 40 2.98 -4.00 8.88
C ILE A 40 4.12 -4.70 9.63
N ASN A 41 3.84 -5.34 10.76
CA ASN A 41 4.85 -6.09 11.49
C ASN A 41 5.46 -7.22 10.63
N GLU A 42 4.65 -7.94 9.85
CA GLU A 42 5.16 -8.93 8.90
C GLU A 42 6.07 -8.32 7.83
N LEU A 43 5.69 -7.18 7.23
CA LEU A 43 6.54 -6.48 6.26
C LEU A 43 7.88 -6.05 6.85
N ILE A 44 7.88 -5.62 8.11
CA ILE A 44 9.09 -5.23 8.83
C ILE A 44 9.99 -6.45 9.09
N LEU A 45 9.42 -7.59 9.49
CA LEU A 45 10.17 -8.83 9.64
C LEU A 45 10.77 -9.30 8.30
N ILE A 46 10.02 -9.15 7.20
CA ILE A 46 10.54 -9.46 5.86
C ILE A 46 11.67 -8.49 5.49
N SER A 47 11.53 -7.20 5.81
CA SER A 47 12.58 -6.20 5.61
C SER A 47 13.86 -6.55 6.37
N ASP A 48 13.76 -7.09 7.58
CA ASP A 48 14.94 -7.48 8.37
C ASP A 48 15.74 -8.63 7.76
N LEU A 49 15.08 -9.47 6.95
CA LEU A 49 15.73 -10.57 6.25
C LEU A 49 16.43 -10.12 4.96
N ARG A 50 16.20 -8.88 4.52
CA ARG A 50 16.84 -8.32 3.32
C ARG A 50 18.25 -7.81 3.62
N PRO A 51 19.15 -7.79 2.62
CA PRO A 51 20.41 -7.06 2.69
C PRO A 51 20.21 -5.61 3.13
N GLU A 52 21.20 -5.02 3.79
CA GLU A 52 21.09 -3.66 4.37
C GLU A 52 20.74 -2.59 3.32
N ASP A 53 21.25 -2.72 2.11
CA ASP A 53 21.01 -1.84 0.97
C ASP A 53 19.67 -2.07 0.26
N GLU A 54 18.89 -3.05 0.73
CA GLU A 54 17.60 -3.43 0.18
C GLU A 54 16.45 -3.41 1.20
N LYS A 55 16.69 -2.94 2.43
CA LYS A 55 15.62 -2.78 3.42
C LYS A 55 14.59 -1.76 2.98
N PHE A 56 13.35 -1.90 3.45
CA PHE A 56 12.29 -0.94 3.16
C PHE A 56 12.48 0.33 3.99
N ASP A 57 12.61 1.46 3.29
CA ASP A 57 12.61 2.78 3.94
C ASP A 57 11.18 3.28 4.24
N HIS A 58 10.22 2.87 3.41
CA HIS A 58 8.83 3.32 3.48
C HIS A 58 7.85 2.20 3.13
N ILE A 59 6.66 2.26 3.74
CA ILE A 59 5.52 1.40 3.43
C ILE A 59 4.40 2.31 2.94
N VAL A 60 3.91 2.05 1.73
CA VAL A 60 2.71 2.71 1.19
C VAL A 60 1.54 1.77 1.37
N VAL A 61 0.52 2.23 2.10
CA VAL A 61 -0.73 1.50 2.29
C VAL A 61 -1.79 2.15 1.43
N GLU A 62 -2.23 1.44 0.39
CA GLU A 62 -3.42 1.78 -0.37
C GLU A 62 -4.65 1.24 0.37
N MET A 63 -5.69 2.06 0.41
CA MET A 63 -6.95 1.76 1.08
C MET A 63 -8.00 1.64 0.00
N SER A 64 -8.74 0.53 -0.02
CA SER A 64 -9.71 0.16 -1.06
C SER A 64 -10.96 1.05 -1.18
N GLY A 65 -10.90 2.30 -0.73
CA GLY A 65 -11.99 3.29 -0.77
C GLY A 65 -13.08 3.12 0.30
N ILE A 66 -13.16 1.96 0.98
CA ILE A 66 -14.17 1.68 2.01
C ILE A 66 -13.69 2.07 3.42
N SER A 67 -12.38 2.07 3.62
CA SER A 67 -11.77 2.21 4.93
C SER A 67 -11.65 3.67 5.37
N GLU A 68 -12.18 4.00 6.55
CA GLU A 68 -12.12 5.36 7.12
C GLU A 68 -10.68 5.74 7.50
N PRO A 69 -10.05 6.73 6.83
CA PRO A 69 -8.65 7.10 7.09
C PRO A 69 -8.43 7.56 8.54
N ARG A 70 -9.45 8.17 9.18
CA ARG A 70 -9.38 8.57 10.59
C ARG A 70 -9.18 7.38 11.52
N ALA A 71 -9.78 6.23 11.25
CA ALA A 71 -9.63 5.05 12.09
C ALA A 71 -8.18 4.56 12.07
N VAL A 72 -7.55 4.50 10.90
CA VAL A 72 -6.13 4.15 10.76
C VAL A 72 -5.25 5.12 11.57
N ARG A 73 -5.46 6.43 11.43
CA ARG A 73 -4.70 7.41 12.23
C ARG A 73 -4.84 7.15 13.73
N SER A 74 -6.06 6.90 14.19
CA SER A 74 -6.35 6.68 15.61
C SER A 74 -5.64 5.43 16.13
N ASN A 75 -5.62 4.35 15.35
CA ASN A 75 -4.91 3.13 15.73
C ASN A 75 -3.41 3.34 15.91
N PHE A 76 -2.76 4.11 15.04
CA PHE A 76 -1.34 4.45 15.20
C PHE A 76 -1.10 5.34 16.42
N GLN A 77 -2.00 6.28 16.69
CA GLN A 77 -1.93 7.12 17.89
C GLN A 77 -2.06 6.29 19.16
N ASP A 78 -3.03 5.38 19.19
CA ASP A 78 -3.25 4.47 20.33
C ASP A 78 -2.06 3.52 20.51
N ALA A 79 -1.58 2.90 19.43
CA ALA A 79 -0.41 2.02 19.47
C ALA A 79 0.84 2.74 20.01
N THR A 80 1.03 4.01 19.61
CA THR A 80 2.12 4.85 20.12
C THR A 80 1.90 5.19 21.59
N TYR A 81 0.68 5.57 21.97
CA TYR A 81 0.33 5.92 23.35
C TYR A 81 0.53 4.75 24.32
N TYR A 82 0.15 3.54 23.91
CA TYR A 82 0.34 2.32 24.70
C TYR A 82 1.77 1.74 24.61
N GLY A 83 2.67 2.36 23.84
CA GLY A 83 4.06 1.91 23.73
C GLY A 83 4.21 0.53 23.09
N MET A 84 3.41 0.23 22.05
CA MET A 84 3.55 -1.02 21.31
C MET A 84 4.95 -1.13 20.69
N PRO A 85 5.67 -2.26 20.84
CA PRO A 85 7.06 -2.39 20.34
C PRO A 85 7.23 -2.09 18.85
N LEU A 86 6.20 -2.34 18.04
CA LEU A 86 6.19 -2.01 16.62
C LEU A 86 6.47 -0.52 16.36
N MET A 87 6.00 0.38 17.24
CA MET A 87 6.14 1.83 17.09
C MET A 87 7.58 2.33 17.30
N GLU A 88 8.48 1.49 17.82
CA GLU A 88 9.92 1.81 17.85
C GLU A 88 10.55 1.74 16.45
N ARG A 89 9.87 1.09 15.51
CA ARG A 89 10.39 0.74 14.18
C ARG A 89 9.64 1.42 13.05
N VAL A 90 8.37 1.77 13.25
CA VAL A 90 7.52 2.41 12.24
C VAL A 90 6.77 3.60 12.83
N ARG A 91 6.43 4.56 11.97
CA ARG A 91 5.52 5.66 12.30
C ARG A 91 4.58 5.92 11.14
N LEU A 92 3.38 6.42 11.44
CA LEU A 92 2.52 7.00 10.42
C LEU A 92 3.10 8.37 10.04
N ASP A 93 3.68 8.47 8.85
CA ASP A 93 4.37 9.69 8.41
C ASP A 93 3.43 10.67 7.70
N THR A 94 2.74 10.20 6.67
CA THR A 94 1.90 11.04 5.81
C THR A 94 0.59 10.33 5.47
N MET A 95 -0.51 11.09 5.45
CA MET A 95 -1.79 10.65 4.90
C MET A 95 -2.11 11.48 3.67
N THR A 96 -2.27 10.80 2.53
CA THR A 96 -2.54 11.43 1.24
C THR A 96 -3.94 11.08 0.78
N THR A 97 -4.66 12.08 0.24
CA THR A 97 -5.97 11.89 -0.37
C THR A 97 -5.90 12.33 -1.83
N VAL A 98 -6.32 11.45 -2.73
CA VAL A 98 -6.44 11.75 -4.16
C VAL A 98 -7.89 12.15 -4.43
N VAL A 99 -8.09 13.24 -5.16
CA VAL A 99 -9.42 13.79 -5.47
C VAL A 99 -9.57 13.95 -6.98
N ASP A 100 -10.54 13.26 -7.57
CA ASP A 100 -10.97 13.52 -8.93
C ASP A 100 -11.81 14.81 -9.00
N CYS A 101 -11.22 15.85 -9.60
CA CYS A 101 -11.83 17.17 -9.70
C CYS A 101 -13.02 17.22 -10.67
N THR A 102 -13.16 16.26 -11.59
CA THR A 102 -14.23 16.24 -12.59
C THR A 102 -15.58 15.85 -11.98
N THR A 103 -15.54 15.04 -10.92
CA THR A 103 -16.72 14.53 -10.20
C THR A 103 -16.90 15.17 -8.82
N PHE A 104 -15.82 15.68 -8.20
CA PHE A 104 -15.82 16.19 -6.82
C PHE A 104 -16.97 17.15 -6.49
N LEU A 105 -17.17 18.22 -7.27
CA LEU A 105 -18.21 19.22 -6.95
C LEU A 105 -19.63 18.67 -7.07
N LYS A 106 -19.85 17.70 -7.97
CA LYS A 106 -21.17 17.05 -8.11
C LYS A 106 -21.49 16.24 -6.86
N HIS A 107 -20.51 15.48 -6.36
CA HIS A 107 -20.66 14.67 -5.14
C HIS A 107 -20.71 15.51 -3.87
N LEU A 108 -19.93 16.59 -3.78
CA LEU A 108 -19.98 17.48 -2.62
C LEU A 108 -21.36 18.15 -2.46
N HIS A 109 -22.03 18.47 -3.58
CA HIS A 109 -23.32 19.14 -3.57
C HIS A 109 -24.54 18.20 -3.52
N SER A 110 -24.36 16.89 -3.76
CA SER A 110 -25.48 15.94 -3.73
C SER A 110 -26.07 15.74 -2.32
N GLY A 111 -25.35 16.14 -1.26
CA GLY A 111 -25.83 16.12 0.12
C GLY A 111 -26.03 14.72 0.73
N GLY A 112 -25.90 13.66 -0.08
CA GLY A 112 -25.85 12.26 0.34
C GLY A 112 -24.41 11.81 0.52
N GLY A 113 -24.16 10.98 1.53
CA GLY A 113 -22.89 10.28 1.66
C GLY A 113 -22.67 9.36 0.45
N VAL A 114 -21.41 9.19 0.04
CA VAL A 114 -21.05 8.27 -1.04
C VAL A 114 -21.35 6.84 -0.57
N CYS A 115 -22.29 6.17 -1.22
CA CYS A 115 -22.59 4.75 -0.98
C CYS A 115 -22.21 3.94 -2.21
N VAL A 116 -21.59 2.77 -2.01
CA VAL A 116 -21.16 1.87 -3.09
C VAL A 116 -22.34 1.49 -4.01
N GLU A 117 -23.56 1.41 -3.47
CA GLU A 117 -24.77 1.13 -4.25
C GLU A 117 -25.23 2.30 -5.12
N GLU A 118 -24.98 3.54 -4.69
CA GLU A 118 -25.44 4.75 -5.39
C GLU A 118 -24.41 5.28 -6.39
N THR A 119 -23.12 5.01 -6.16
CA THR A 119 -22.02 5.47 -7.01
C THR A 119 -20.93 4.39 -7.20
N PRO A 120 -21.25 3.24 -7.81
CA PRO A 120 -20.31 2.13 -7.99
C PRO A 120 -19.09 2.49 -8.85
N GLU A 121 -19.22 3.44 -9.78
CA GLU A 121 -18.15 3.99 -10.62
C GLU A 121 -17.00 4.66 -9.85
N LEU A 122 -17.21 5.05 -8.59
CA LEU A 122 -16.14 5.57 -7.72
C LEU A 122 -15.28 4.47 -7.08
N PHE A 123 -15.73 3.22 -7.12
CA PHE A 123 -15.05 2.07 -6.50
C PHE A 123 -14.52 1.10 -7.55
N TYR A 124 -15.13 1.07 -8.72
CA TYR A 124 -14.73 0.26 -9.86
C TYR A 124 -14.67 1.16 -11.08
N GLY A 125 -13.46 1.47 -11.55
CA GLY A 125 -13.30 2.17 -12.83
C GLY A 125 -14.02 1.40 -13.94
N SER A 126 -14.72 2.11 -14.81
CA SER A 126 -15.43 1.50 -15.94
C SER A 126 -14.44 0.81 -16.89
N GLU A 127 -14.88 -0.23 -17.62
CA GLU A 127 -14.03 -0.88 -18.64
C GLU A 127 -13.56 0.12 -19.72
N GLU A 128 -14.34 1.19 -19.95
CA GLU A 128 -13.99 2.29 -20.85
C GLU A 128 -12.84 3.16 -20.30
N GLU A 129 -12.85 3.51 -19.00
CA GLU A 129 -11.76 4.27 -18.37
C GLU A 129 -10.43 3.50 -18.30
N ARG A 130 -10.48 2.17 -18.25
CA ARG A 130 -9.29 1.31 -18.39
C ARG A 130 -8.75 1.29 -19.81
N ALA A 131 -9.63 1.35 -20.81
CA ALA A 131 -9.27 1.31 -22.22
C ALA A 131 -8.71 2.66 -22.74
N GLU A 132 -9.07 3.78 -22.12
CA GLU A 132 -8.51 5.10 -22.44
C GLU A 132 -7.16 5.40 -21.74
N ALA A 133 -6.73 4.55 -20.80
CA ALA A 133 -5.51 4.70 -20.03
C ALA A 133 -4.29 3.91 -20.57
N GLU A 134 -4.44 3.16 -21.67
CA GLU A 134 -3.36 2.55 -22.47
C GLU A 134 -3.05 3.35 -23.75
#